data_AF-A0A967SAP1-F1
#
_entry.id   AF-A0A967SAP1-F1
#
_cell.length_a   1.000
_cell.length_b   1.000
_cell.length_c   1.000
_cell.angle_alpha   90.00
_cell.angle_beta   90.00
_cell.angle_gamma   90.00
#
_symmetry.space_group_name_H-M   'P 1'
#
loop_
_entity.id
_entity.type
_entity.pdbx_description
1 polymer ?
#
loop_
_entity_poly.entity_id
_entity_poly.type
_entity_poly.pdbx_seq_one_letter_code
_entity_poly.pdbx_strand_id
1 'polypeptide(L)' 'MSLRLVPTTMRRFQVRRAPPEDAEWLKRVLDREGERWGTGAELQPDGTIAVTW' A
#
# COMPACT_ATOMS: atom_id res chain seq x y z
N MET A 1 -3.97 -16.32 0.56
CA MET A 1 -5.17 -15.43 0.61
C MET A 1 -4.68 -14.00 0.40
N SER A 2 -5.55 -13.00 0.22
CA SER A 2 -5.09 -11.60 0.07
C SER A 2 -5.93 -10.58 0.85
N LEU A 3 -5.26 -9.55 1.37
CA LEU A 3 -5.85 -8.41 2.06
C LEU A 3 -5.75 -7.20 1.13
N ARG A 4 -6.84 -6.45 0.98
CA ARG A 4 -6.81 -5.19 0.23
C ARG A 4 -6.65 -4.01 1.18
N LEU A 5 -5.63 -3.20 0.94
CA LEU A 5 -5.36 -1.95 1.63
C LEU A 5 -5.69 -0.76 0.71
N VAL A 6 -6.17 0.31 1.34
CA VAL A 6 -6.45 1.59 0.69
C VAL A 6 -5.44 2.62 1.19
N PRO A 7 -4.42 2.98 0.39
CA PRO A 7 -3.47 4.01 0.77
C PRO A 7 -4.15 5.37 0.93
N THR A 8 -3.86 6.05 2.04
CA THR A 8 -4.37 7.39 2.32
C THR A 8 -3.26 8.33 2.76
N THR A 9 -3.41 9.60 2.44
CA THR A 9 -2.57 10.69 2.94
C THR A 9 -3.42 11.70 3.71
N MET A 10 -2.83 12.34 4.73
CA MET A 10 -3.48 13.43 5.45
C MET A 10 -2.94 14.76 4.94
N ARG A 11 -3.81 15.62 4.43
CA ARG A 11 -3.46 17.01 4.05
C ARG A 11 -4.55 17.96 4.53
N ARG A 12 -4.16 19.06 5.19
CA ARG A 12 -5.09 20.05 5.76
C ARG A 12 -6.19 19.39 6.63
N PHE A 13 -5.79 18.44 7.47
CA PHE A 13 -6.68 17.65 8.32
C PHE A 13 -7.77 16.85 7.58
N GLN A 14 -7.59 16.61 6.28
CA GLN A 14 -8.48 15.78 5.48
C GLN A 14 -7.76 14.50 5.07
N VAL A 15 -8.45 13.36 5.21
CA VAL A 15 -8.01 12.09 4.67
C VAL A 15 -8.32 12.06 3.18
N ARG A 16 -7.29 11.85 2.36
CA ARG A 16 -7.41 11.73 0.91
C ARG A 16 -6.77 10.42 0.46
N ARG A 17 -7.15 9.93 -0.72
CA ARG A 17 -6.40 8.85 -1.37
C ARG A 17 -4.94 9.28 -1.55
N ALA A 18 -4.01 8.37 -1.28
CA ALA A 18 -2.60 8.66 -1.51
C ALA A 18 -2.38 8.89 -3.02
N PRO A 19 -1.55 9.89 -3.40
CA PRO A 19 -1.12 10.01 -4.79
C PRO A 19 -0.32 8.75 -5.21
N PRO A 20 -0.21 8.48 -6.53
CA PRO A 20 0.47 7.27 -7.02
C PRO A 20 1.89 7.09 -6.49
N GLU A 21 2.66 8.18 -6.39
CA GLU A 21 4.02 8.18 -5.84
C GLU A 21 4.07 7.69 -4.38
N ASP A 22 3.13 8.14 -3.54
CA ASP A 22 3.04 7.74 -2.14
C ASP A 22 2.58 6.28 -2.03
N ALA A 23 1.66 5.84 -2.90
CA ALA A 23 1.20 4.46 -2.94
C ALA A 23 2.31 3.49 -3.38
N GLU A 24 3.11 3.87 -4.39
CA GLU A 24 4.28 3.11 -4.84
C GLU A 24 5.38 3.05 -3.77
N TRP A 25 5.61 4.15 -3.07
CA TRP A 25 6.52 4.18 -1.93
C TRP A 25 6.03 3.24 -0.82
N LEU A 26 4.74 3.32 -0.45
CA LEU A 26 4.16 2.48 0.59
C LEU A 26 4.21 0.99 0.21
N LYS A 27 3.95 0.65 -1.06
CA LYS A 27 4.11 -0.70 -1.58
C LYS A 27 5.53 -1.23 -1.34
N ARG A 28 6.55 -0.45 -1.70
CA ARG A 28 7.97 -0.83 -1.51
C ARG A 28 8.33 -1.02 -0.04
N VAL A 29 7.78 -0.19 0.85
CA VAL A 29 7.97 -0.36 2.30
C VAL A 29 7.33 -1.66 2.77
N LEU A 30 6.07 -1.92 2.38
CA LEU A 30 5.36 -3.14 2.77
C LEU A 30 6.06 -4.42 2.29
N ASP A 31 6.58 -4.43 1.06
CA ASP A 31 7.37 -5.56 0.55
C ASP A 31 8.60 -5.82 1.41
N ARG A 32 9.38 -4.76 1.68
CA ARG A 32 10.61 -4.86 2.48
C ARG A 32 10.32 -5.38 3.89
N GLU A 33 9.28 -4.85 4.54
CA GLU A 33 8.94 -5.25 5.91
C GLU A 33 8.24 -6.61 5.98
N GLY A 34 7.57 -7.00 4.90
CA GLY A 34 6.80 -8.23 4.74
C GLY A 34 7.63 -9.44 4.36
N GLU A 35 8.79 -9.25 3.73
CA GLU A 35 9.70 -10.32 3.30
C GLU A 35 10.04 -11.28 4.44
N ARG A 36 10.33 -10.76 5.64
CA ARG A 36 10.63 -11.56 6.84
C ARG A 36 9.44 -12.39 7.37
N TRP A 37 8.22 -12.09 6.93
CA TRP A 37 6.98 -12.80 7.31
C TRP A 37 6.42 -13.64 6.16
N GLY A 38 7.08 -13.67 5.00
CA GLY A 38 6.59 -14.33 3.80
C GLY A 38 5.41 -13.60 3.14
N THR A 39 5.19 -12.32 3.45
CA THR A 39 4.11 -11.53 2.86
C THR A 39 4.63 -10.61 1.76
N GLY A 40 3.89 -10.49 0.65
CA GLY A 40 4.21 -9.57 -0.46
C GLY A 40 3.13 -8.51 -0.66
N ALA A 41 3.47 -7.41 -1.32
CA ALA A 41 2.56 -6.33 -1.66
C ALA A 41 2.54 -6.08 -3.19
N GLU A 42 1.36 -5.82 -3.73
CA GLU A 42 1.15 -5.50 -5.14
C GLU A 42 0.28 -4.25 -5.26
N LEU A 43 0.74 -3.26 -6.04
CA LEU A 43 -0.04 -2.06 -6.33
C LEU A 43 -0.99 -2.35 -7.50
N GLN A 44 -2.27 -2.08 -7.28
CA GLN A 44 -3.33 -2.31 -8.25
C GLN A 44 -3.63 -1.05 -9.09
N PRO A 45 -4.25 -1.19 -10.28
CA PRO A 45 -4.57 -0.05 -11.15
C PRO A 45 -5.49 1.00 -10.51
N ASP A 46 -6.28 0.62 -9.50
CA ASP A 46 -7.16 1.52 -8.74
C ASP A 46 -6.45 2.24 -7.58
N GLY A 47 -5.13 2.07 -7.46
CA GLY A 47 -4.31 2.63 -6.40
C GLY A 47 -4.45 1.92 -5.06
N THR A 48 -5.13 0.78 -5.00
CA THR A 48 -5.14 -0.08 -3.80
C THR A 48 -3.90 -0.98 -3.76
N ILE A 49 -3.55 -1.47 -2.58
CA ILE A 49 -2.45 -2.42 -2.40
C ILE A 49 -3.04 -3.76 -1.99
N ALA A 50 -2.75 -4.82 -2.74
CA ALA A 50 -3.04 -6.18 -2.34
C ALA A 50 -1.84 -6.73 -1.57
N VAL A 51 -2.05 -7.15 -0.33
CA VAL A 51 -1.04 -7.87 0.46
C VAL A 51 -1.37 -9.36 0.41
N THR A 52 -0.39 -10.18 0.07
CA THR A 52 -0.51 -11.65 -0.03
C THR A 52 0.37 -12.32 1.02
N TRP A 53 0.01 -13.55 1.40
CA TRP A 53 0.72 -14.43 2.33
C TRP A 53 0.49 -15.89 1.94
#